data_AF-A0A519CWC4-F1
#
_entry.id   AF-A0A519CWC4-F1
#
_cell.length_a   1.000
_cell.length_b   1.000
_cell.length_c   1.000
_cell.angle_alpha   90.00
_cell.angle_beta   90.00
_cell.angle_gamma   90.00
#
_symmetry.space_group_name_H-M   'P 1'
#
loop_
_entity.id
_entity.type
_entity.pdbx_description
1 polymer ?
#
loop_
_entity_poly.entity_id
_entity_poly.type
_entity_poly.pdbx_seq_one_letter_code
_entity_poly.pdbx_strand_id
1 'polypeptide(L)'
;MKWVKYQVGELDLFVLNIRYQSTEGPDVDMVYHVRGYSEDMSPDTLTYIGQGDLDSTSGAGNDIRFDFASLAILADGGVVVAFHDSTDPDPLFAVELELPQY
;
A
#
# COMPACT_ATOMS: atom_id res chain seq x y z
N MET A 1 -9.43 -3.16 11.12
CA MET A 1 -8.57 -3.53 9.98
C MET A 1 -9.33 -3.31 8.69
N LYS A 2 -8.71 -2.64 7.72
CA LYS A 2 -9.28 -2.37 6.38
C LYS A 2 -8.23 -2.70 5.32
N TRP A 3 -8.63 -3.08 4.12
CA TRP A 3 -7.70 -3.52 3.09
C TRP A 3 -8.23 -3.33 1.68
N VAL A 4 -7.31 -3.20 0.71
CA VAL A 4 -7.58 -3.22 -0.72
C VAL A 4 -6.60 -4.20 -1.39
N LYS A 5 -7.14 -5.05 -2.26
CA LYS A 5 -6.41 -6.14 -2.90
C LYS A 5 -6.45 -6.01 -4.41
N TYR A 6 -5.31 -6.32 -5.04
CA TYR A 6 -5.16 -6.51 -6.47
C TYR A 6 -4.54 -7.89 -6.74
N GLN A 7 -5.07 -8.58 -7.74
CA GLN A 7 -4.53 -9.85 -8.23
C GLN A 7 -4.41 -9.78 -9.74
N VAL A 8 -3.22 -10.05 -10.26
CA VAL A 8 -2.94 -10.06 -11.70
C VAL A 8 -2.40 -11.44 -12.06
N GLY A 9 -3.28 -12.30 -12.58
CA GLY A 9 -2.95 -13.71 -12.84
C GLY A 9 -1.86 -13.91 -13.91
N GLU A 10 -1.79 -13.02 -14.91
CA GLU A 10 -0.74 -13.08 -15.94
C GLU A 10 0.67 -12.85 -15.37
N LEU A 11 0.77 -12.15 -14.23
CA LEU A 11 2.03 -11.84 -13.56
C LEU A 11 2.26 -12.71 -12.32
N ASP A 12 1.35 -13.63 -12.01
CA ASP A 12 1.25 -14.34 -10.73
C ASP A 12 1.50 -13.39 -9.53
N LEU A 13 0.83 -12.24 -9.57
CA LEU A 13 1.07 -11.11 -8.67
C LEU A 13 -0.12 -10.90 -7.72
N PHE A 14 0.19 -10.71 -6.45
CA PHE A 14 -0.73 -10.29 -5.40
C PHE A 14 -0.21 -9.04 -4.70
N VAL A 15 -1.05 -8.01 -4.64
CA VAL A 15 -0.74 -6.77 -3.92
C VAL A 15 -1.86 -6.48 -2.95
N LEU A 16 -1.51 -6.24 -1.69
CA LEU A 16 -2.47 -5.99 -0.62
C LEU A 16 -2.05 -4.75 0.17
N ASN A 17 -2.89 -3.72 0.09
CA ASN A 17 -2.79 -2.55 0.95
C ASN A 17 -3.58 -2.83 2.22
N ILE A 18 -2.99 -2.65 3.39
CA ILE A 18 -3.61 -2.92 4.69
C ILE A 18 -3.51 -1.68 5.55
N ARG A 19 -4.62 -1.33 6.22
CA ARG A 19 -4.66 -0.41 7.37
C ARG A 19 -4.92 -1.17 8.66
N TYR A 20 -4.06 -0.92 9.64
CA TYR A 20 -4.24 -1.31 11.03
C TYR A 20 -4.33 -0.08 11.92
N GLN A 21 -5.46 0.09 12.61
CA GLN A 21 -5.68 1.14 13.60
C GLN A 21 -5.50 0.57 15.00
N SER A 22 -4.54 1.10 15.75
CA SER A 22 -4.39 0.80 17.18
C SER A 22 -5.18 1.81 18.02
N THR A 23 -5.64 1.41 19.20
CA THR A 23 -6.21 2.34 20.20
C THR A 23 -5.14 3.13 20.96
N GLU A 24 -3.87 2.74 20.84
CA GLU A 24 -2.76 3.27 21.65
C GLU A 24 -1.75 4.08 20.82
N GLY A 25 -1.95 4.23 19.52
CA GLY A 25 -0.99 4.89 18.62
C GLY A 25 -1.59 5.25 17.26
N PRO A 26 -0.77 5.88 16.38
CA PRO A 26 -1.21 6.24 15.04
C PRO A 26 -1.60 5.01 14.21
N ASP A 27 -2.39 5.25 13.18
CA ASP A 27 -2.69 4.22 12.19
C ASP A 27 -1.41 3.72 11.49
N VAL A 28 -1.42 2.46 11.06
CA VAL A 28 -0.30 1.85 10.31
C VAL A 28 -0.84 1.37 8.97
N ASP A 29 -0.38 2.01 7.90
CA ASP A 29 -0.66 1.62 6.53
C ASP A 29 0.54 0.89 5.92
N MET A 30 0.28 -0.19 5.20
CA MET A 30 1.33 -1.02 4.60
C MET A 30 0.91 -1.59 3.25
N VAL A 31 1.91 -1.78 2.38
CA VAL A 31 1.81 -2.45 1.09
C VAL A 31 2.50 -3.80 1.19
N TYR A 32 1.72 -4.85 1.01
CA TYR A 32 2.17 -6.23 0.87
C TYR A 32 2.29 -6.55 -0.61
N HIS A 33 3.51 -6.77 -1.08
CA HIS A 33 3.78 -7.15 -2.47
C HIS A 33 4.23 -8.62 -2.49
N VAL A 34 3.60 -9.44 -3.33
CA VAL A 34 3.86 -10.89 -3.43
C VAL A 34 3.86 -11.30 -4.89
N ARG A 35 4.97 -11.85 -5.37
CA ARG A 35 5.07 -12.56 -6.64
C ARG A 35 5.09 -14.05 -6.42
N GLY A 36 4.59 -14.82 -7.39
CA GLY A 36 4.51 -16.26 -7.22
C GLY A 36 3.44 -16.66 -6.20
N TYR A 37 2.39 -15.84 -6.03
CA TYR A 37 1.42 -16.03 -4.94
C TYR A 37 0.67 -17.36 -5.04
N SER A 38 0.67 -17.97 -6.22
CA SER A 38 0.14 -19.32 -6.45
C SER A 38 0.90 -20.42 -5.70
N GLU A 39 2.17 -20.19 -5.34
CA GLU A 39 3.04 -21.13 -4.63
C GLU A 39 3.36 -20.68 -3.20
N ASP A 40 3.67 -19.39 -2.99
CA ASP A 40 4.02 -18.81 -1.69
C ASP A 40 3.37 -17.42 -1.51
N MET A 41 2.71 -17.23 -0.37
CA MET A 41 2.05 -15.97 -0.02
C MET A 41 2.96 -15.01 0.78
N SER A 42 4.21 -15.37 1.01
CA SER A 42 5.20 -14.52 1.69
C SER A 42 5.55 -13.29 0.84
N PRO A 43 5.68 -12.10 1.44
CA PRO A 43 5.93 -10.89 0.67
C PRO A 43 7.38 -10.87 0.21
N ASP A 44 7.59 -10.53 -1.06
CA ASP A 44 8.93 -10.16 -1.53
C ASP A 44 9.31 -8.78 -0.99
N THR A 45 8.31 -7.89 -0.84
CA THR A 45 8.45 -6.55 -0.26
C THR A 45 7.29 -6.24 0.70
N LEU A 46 7.63 -5.75 1.88
CA LEU A 46 6.70 -5.17 2.85
C LEU A 46 7.09 -3.71 3.09
N THR A 47 6.26 -2.78 2.61
CA THR A 47 6.53 -1.34 2.74
C THR A 47 5.52 -0.70 3.67
N TYR A 48 6.01 0.03 4.66
CA TYR A 48 5.19 0.90 5.52
C TYR A 48 5.05 2.26 4.85
N ILE A 49 3.82 2.77 4.77
CA ILE A 49 3.49 4.02 4.12
C ILE A 49 2.75 4.94 5.08
N GLY A 50 3.03 6.23 4.98
CA GLY A 50 2.46 7.28 5.81
C GLY A 50 2.93 7.26 7.26
N GLN A 51 2.31 8.10 8.07
CA GLN A 51 2.51 8.16 9.52
C GLN A 51 1.23 7.89 10.32
N GLY A 52 0.20 7.35 9.67
CA GLY A 52 -1.10 7.16 10.29
C GLY A 52 -1.81 8.48 10.52
N ASP A 53 -1.77 9.35 9.52
CA ASP A 53 -2.28 10.70 9.65
C ASP A 53 -3.80 10.65 9.85
N LEU A 54 -4.27 11.23 10.95
CA LEU A 54 -5.69 11.23 11.28
C LEU A 54 -6.52 11.96 10.21
N ASP A 55 -5.92 12.83 9.38
CA ASP A 55 -6.62 13.74 8.45
C ASP A 55 -6.39 13.48 6.95
N SER A 56 -5.69 12.40 6.55
CA SER A 56 -5.57 12.04 5.13
C SER A 56 -6.89 11.47 4.57
N THR A 57 -7.35 11.96 3.42
CA THR A 57 -8.68 11.63 2.87
C THR A 57 -8.57 10.83 1.56
N SER A 58 -8.75 9.51 1.63
CA SER A 58 -9.16 8.70 0.47
C SER A 58 -10.12 7.57 0.93
N GLY A 59 -11.34 7.53 0.38
CA GLY A 59 -12.35 6.52 0.75
C GLY A 59 -13.81 6.99 0.63
N ALA A 60 -14.71 6.05 0.33
CA ALA A 60 -16.15 6.30 0.21
C ALA A 60 -16.82 6.39 1.59
N GLY A 61 -17.26 7.61 1.95
CA GLY A 61 -17.91 7.90 3.23
C GLY A 61 -16.88 8.27 4.31
N ASN A 62 -17.15 9.38 5.00
CA ASN A 62 -16.28 10.12 5.94
C ASN A 62 -15.65 9.33 7.12
N ASP A 63 -15.81 8.01 7.20
CA ASP A 63 -15.47 7.17 8.34
C ASP A 63 -14.26 6.26 8.08
N ILE A 64 -13.70 6.32 6.87
CA ILE A 64 -12.58 5.48 6.44
C ILE A 64 -11.53 6.31 5.73
N ARG A 65 -10.35 6.43 6.34
CA ARG A 65 -9.18 7.18 5.87
C ARG A 65 -8.04 6.19 5.68
N PHE A 66 -7.45 6.12 4.49
CA PHE A 66 -6.18 5.44 4.24
C PHE A 66 -5.13 6.50 3.95
N ASP A 67 -3.88 6.25 4.34
CA ASP A 67 -2.79 7.13 3.93
C ASP A 67 -2.49 6.95 2.43
N PHE A 68 -2.82 5.80 1.81
CA PHE A 68 -2.71 5.66 0.34
C PHE A 68 -3.85 6.35 -0.41
N ALA A 69 -3.55 7.05 -1.51
CA ALA A 69 -4.50 7.74 -2.39
C ALA A 69 -4.83 6.94 -3.66
N SER A 70 -3.83 6.32 -4.29
CA SER A 70 -4.00 5.52 -5.50
C SER A 70 -2.86 4.52 -5.70
N LEU A 71 -3.10 3.48 -6.50
CA LEU A 71 -2.12 2.44 -6.84
C LEU A 71 -2.14 2.16 -8.34
N ALA A 72 -0.96 1.99 -8.94
CA ALA A 72 -0.79 1.49 -10.29
C ALA A 72 0.11 0.26 -10.29
N ILE A 73 -0.25 -0.75 -11.09
CA ILE A 73 0.58 -1.93 -11.37
C ILE A 73 1.20 -1.72 -12.74
N LEU A 74 2.52 -1.80 -12.80
CA LEU A 74 3.30 -1.69 -14.02
C LEU A 74 3.28 -3.02 -14.79
N ALA A 75 3.58 -2.95 -16.09
CA ALA A 75 3.49 -4.11 -16.98
C ALA A 75 4.48 -5.24 -16.63
N ASP A 76 5.57 -4.89 -15.95
CA ASP A 76 6.57 -5.83 -15.43
C ASP A 76 6.22 -6.36 -14.04
N GLY A 77 5.10 -5.90 -13.46
CA GLY A 77 4.65 -6.21 -12.10
C GLY A 77 5.31 -5.36 -11.01
N GLY A 78 5.94 -4.23 -11.34
CA GLY A 78 6.25 -3.20 -10.36
C GLY A 78 4.98 -2.50 -9.85
N VAL A 79 5.06 -1.83 -8.71
CA VAL A 79 3.92 -1.12 -8.12
C VAL A 79 4.30 0.30 -7.75
N VAL A 80 3.46 1.24 -8.17
CA VAL A 80 3.54 2.65 -7.78
C VAL A 80 2.37 2.95 -6.85
N VAL A 81 2.68 3.47 -5.67
CA VAL A 81 1.67 3.85 -4.67
C VAL A 81 1.79 5.33 -4.40
N ALA A 82 0.71 6.07 -4.61
CA ALA A 82 0.59 7.44 -4.14
C ALA A 82 -0.01 7.45 -2.75
N PHE A 83 0.58 8.18 -1.81
CA PHE A 83 0.11 8.25 -0.43
C PHE A 83 0.38 9.61 0.22
N HIS A 84 -0.17 9.79 1.41
CA HIS A 84 -0.12 10.98 2.22
C HIS A 84 0.91 10.84 3.32
N ASP A 85 1.78 11.84 3.47
CA ASP A 85 2.72 11.98 4.58
C ASP A 85 2.69 13.41 5.09
N SER A 86 2.11 13.61 6.26
CA SER A 86 1.99 14.91 6.91
C SER A 86 3.32 15.53 7.32
N THR A 87 4.42 14.78 7.26
CA THR A 87 5.76 15.32 7.55
C THR A 87 6.41 16.00 6.36
N ASP A 88 5.86 15.81 5.14
CA ASP A 88 6.30 16.52 3.95
C ASP A 88 5.53 17.85 3.78
N PRO A 89 6.20 18.97 3.41
CA PRO A 89 5.51 20.23 3.08
C PRO A 89 4.52 20.13 1.91
N ASP A 90 4.64 19.12 1.04
CA ASP A 90 3.68 18.75 0.00
C ASP A 90 3.26 17.28 0.18
N PRO A 91 2.16 17.01 0.90
CA PRO A 91 1.95 15.73 1.55
C PRO A 91 1.59 14.58 0.60
N LEU A 92 1.37 14.84 -0.69
CA LEU A 92 1.09 13.79 -1.68
C LEU A 92 2.36 13.40 -2.44
N PHE A 93 2.75 12.14 -2.32
CA PHE A 93 3.93 11.62 -2.99
C PHE A 93 3.71 10.20 -3.48
N ALA A 94 4.55 9.80 -4.45
CA ALA A 94 4.53 8.46 -5.03
C ALA A 94 5.82 7.72 -4.68
N VAL A 95 5.70 6.49 -4.21
CA VAL A 95 6.82 5.55 -4.08
C VAL A 95 6.66 4.46 -5.14
N GLU A 96 7.74 4.24 -5.87
CA GLU A 96 7.92 3.08 -6.74
C GLU A 96 8.62 1.98 -5.97
N LEU A 97 8.02 0.79 -5.98
CA LEU A 97 8.61 -0.41 -5.39
C LEU A 97 9.31 -1.20 -6.49
N GLU A 98 10.62 -0.98 -6.61
CA GLU A 98 11.51 -1.79 -7.44
C GLU A 98 11.85 -3.11 -6.74
N LEU A 99 12.10 -4.15 -7.54
CA LEU A 99 12.24 -5.51 -7.05
C LEU A 99 13.70 -5.96 -6.98
N PRO A 100 14.04 -6.87 -6.05
CA PRO A 100 15.33 -7.55 -6.10
C PRO A 100 15.42 -8.40 -7.38
N GLN A 101 16.45 -8.15 -8.19
CA GLN A 101 16.85 -9.09 -9.24
C GLN A 101 17.63 -10.24 -8.60
N TYR A 102 17.13 -11.46 -8.76
CA TYR A 102 17.85 -12.69 -8.40
C TYR A 102 18.49 -13.31 -9.64
#